data_AF-A0A955BSX4-F1
#
_entry.id   AF-A0A955BSX4-F1
#
_cell.length_a   1.000
_cell.length_b   1.000
_cell.length_c   1.000
_cell.angle_alpha   90.00
_cell.angle_beta   90.00
_cell.angle_gamma   90.00
#
_symmetry.space_group_name_H-M   'P 1'
#
loop_
_entity.id
_entity.type
_entity.pdbx_description
1 polymer ?
#
loop_
_entity_poly.entity_id
_entity_poly.type
_entity_poly.pdbx_seq_one_letter_code
_entity_poly.pdbx_strand_id
1 'polypeptide(L)'
;MHESLKAIAVLAFMVAATVAAVFWLDSDPRASQAVKWISTGIAVGSLALFLKLTFRKDRAPDYLSRYANPYFNRGGFTFSIDIVANAGIAYLRVLYQNQFAGRCEGQVAIRAGQDFWMKRANIETICMDIDCGPGEFGMANMPLPISNKLQGQKQSFEVGASVRYPDGRGKQLRFADGLLLRTNSDFGNPFHSTLQAGYLLTGGIMLKRPAKVTTRLPSEVASEIPADVVGEVKVLWRLGDSPHIAI
;
A
#
# COMPACT_ATOMS: atom_id res chain seq x y z
N MET A 1 13.03 -6.73 2.78
CA MET A 1 14.05 -7.46 3.58
C MET A 1 13.48 -8.65 4.33
N HIS A 2 12.25 -8.61 4.86
CA HIS A 2 11.68 -9.77 5.56
C HIS A 2 11.34 -10.94 4.62
N GLU A 3 10.76 -10.68 3.44
CA GLU A 3 10.50 -11.74 2.46
C GLU A 3 11.77 -12.41 1.94
N SER A 4 12.86 -11.65 1.73
CA SER A 4 14.16 -12.23 1.40
C SER A 4 14.72 -13.08 2.55
N LEU A 5 14.54 -12.67 3.81
CA LEU A 5 14.98 -13.45 4.97
C LEU A 5 14.17 -14.74 5.14
N LYS A 6 12.85 -14.69 4.92
CA LYS A 6 11.99 -15.88 4.89
C LYS A 6 12.41 -16.83 3.76
N ALA A 7 12.65 -16.30 2.56
CA ALA A 7 13.11 -17.10 1.42
C ALA A 7 14.45 -17.77 1.71
N ILE A 8 15.41 -17.05 2.30
CA ILE A 8 16.70 -17.61 2.72
C ILE A 8 16.50 -18.71 3.77
N ALA A 9 15.64 -18.49 4.77
CA ALA A 9 15.35 -19.50 5.79
C ALA A 9 14.69 -20.76 5.20
N VAL A 10 13.76 -20.60 4.26
CA VAL A 10 13.13 -21.73 3.56
C VAL A 10 14.15 -22.48 2.70
N LEU A 11 15.00 -21.77 1.96
CA LEU A 11 16.05 -22.38 1.15
C LEU A 11 17.06 -23.15 2.01
N ALA A 12 17.53 -22.55 3.11
CA ALA A 12 18.43 -23.20 4.05
C ALA A 12 17.80 -24.44 4.67
N PHE A 13 16.51 -24.38 5.03
CA PHE A 13 15.75 -25.53 5.50
C PHE A 13 15.68 -26.65 4.44
N MET A 14 15.31 -26.35 3.20
CA MET A 14 15.21 -27.35 2.13
C MET A 14 16.54 -28.07 1.91
N VAL A 15 17.64 -27.33 1.76
CA VAL A 15 18.97 -27.92 1.54
C VAL A 15 19.40 -28.76 2.74
N ALA A 16 19.30 -28.21 3.96
CA ALA A 16 19.76 -28.91 5.16
C ALA A 16 18.90 -30.13 5.49
N ALA A 17 17.58 -30.07 5.27
CA ALA A 17 16.68 -31.20 5.46
C ALA A 17 16.97 -32.32 4.46
N THR A 18 17.25 -32.01 3.20
CA THR A 18 17.65 -33.02 2.20
C THR A 18 18.96 -33.69 2.57
N VAL A 19 19.99 -32.91 2.96
CA VAL A 19 21.27 -33.47 3.42
C VAL A 19 21.07 -34.35 4.65
N ALA A 20 20.32 -33.87 5.66
CA ALA A 20 20.01 -34.66 6.85
C ALA A 20 19.31 -35.97 6.47
N ALA A 21 18.30 -35.94 5.60
CA ALA A 21 17.59 -37.13 5.17
C ALA A 21 18.51 -38.17 4.50
N VAL A 22 19.38 -37.74 3.59
CA VAL A 22 20.35 -38.63 2.92
C VAL A 22 21.27 -39.29 3.95
N PHE A 23 21.87 -38.50 4.85
CA PHE A 23 22.83 -39.03 5.83
C PHE A 23 22.17 -39.86 6.95
N TRP A 24 20.90 -39.63 7.27
CA TRP A 24 20.15 -40.48 8.21
C TRP A 24 19.69 -41.79 7.59
N LEU A 25 19.42 -41.82 6.28
CA LEU A 25 19.08 -43.04 5.53
C LEU A 25 20.33 -43.85 5.16
N ASP A 26 21.50 -43.21 5.08
CA ASP A 26 22.76 -43.90 4.87
C ASP A 26 23.15 -44.73 6.10
N SER A 27 23.15 -46.04 5.90
CA SER A 27 23.55 -47.06 6.86
C SER A 27 25.06 -47.26 6.95
N ASP A 28 25.86 -46.58 6.11
CA ASP A 28 27.33 -46.65 6.21
C ASP A 28 27.82 -46.04 7.54
N PRO A 29 28.49 -46.81 8.41
CA PRO A 29 29.08 -46.29 9.65
C PRO A 29 30.21 -45.27 9.44
N ARG A 30 30.69 -45.10 8.20
CA ARG A 30 31.67 -44.05 7.83
C ARG A 30 31.03 -42.69 7.60
N ALA A 31 29.71 -42.61 7.49
CA ALA A 31 28.99 -41.36 7.39
C ALA A 31 29.27 -40.50 8.63
N SER A 32 29.92 -39.35 8.43
CA SER A 32 30.33 -38.46 9.52
C SER A 32 29.13 -38.08 10.39
N GLN A 33 29.14 -38.57 11.64
CA GLN A 33 28.11 -38.29 12.62
C GLN A 33 27.94 -36.77 12.86
N ALA A 34 29.03 -36.00 12.68
CA ALA A 34 28.99 -34.54 12.72
C ALA A 34 28.08 -33.95 11.64
N VAL A 35 28.14 -34.47 10.40
CA VAL A 35 27.29 -33.98 9.29
C VAL A 35 25.81 -34.24 9.57
N LYS A 36 25.46 -35.40 10.14
CA LYS A 36 24.08 -35.72 10.56
C LYS A 36 23.54 -34.67 11.54
N TRP A 37 24.28 -34.39 12.60
CA TRP A 37 23.83 -33.43 13.63
C TRP A 37 23.84 -31.98 13.15
N ILE A 38 24.86 -31.54 12.41
CA ILE A 38 24.95 -30.17 11.89
C ILE A 38 23.80 -29.89 10.91
N SER A 39 23.58 -30.78 9.93
CA SER A 39 22.49 -30.60 8.94
C SER A 39 21.12 -30.60 9.60
N THR A 40 20.86 -31.50 10.55
CA THR A 40 19.62 -31.51 11.34
C THR A 40 19.45 -30.22 12.14
N GLY A 41 20.51 -29.73 12.80
CA GLY A 41 20.48 -28.48 13.56
C GLY A 41 20.17 -27.27 12.68
N ILE A 42 20.78 -27.16 11.51
CA ILE A 42 20.51 -26.09 10.54
C ILE A 42 19.06 -26.16 10.04
N ALA A 43 18.54 -27.36 9.75
CA ALA A 43 17.17 -27.55 9.29
C ALA A 43 16.17 -27.09 10.38
N VAL A 44 16.31 -27.59 11.61
CA VAL A 44 15.44 -27.22 12.74
C VAL A 44 15.53 -25.72 13.03
N GLY A 45 16.74 -25.15 13.06
CA GLY A 45 16.96 -23.73 13.29
C GLY A 45 16.35 -22.85 12.19
N SER A 46 16.50 -23.24 10.93
CA SER A 46 15.92 -22.50 9.79
C SER A 46 14.39 -22.56 9.79
N LEU A 47 13.81 -23.72 10.12
CA LEU A 47 12.37 -23.86 10.29
C LEU A 47 11.86 -22.99 11.45
N ALA A 48 12.51 -23.03 12.62
CA ALA A 48 12.14 -22.20 13.75
C ALA A 48 12.22 -20.70 13.42
N LEU A 49 13.26 -20.27 12.70
CA LEU A 49 13.40 -18.89 12.22
C LEU A 49 12.26 -18.52 11.26
N PHE A 50 11.96 -19.38 10.29
CA PHE A 50 10.86 -19.17 9.36
C PHE A 50 9.52 -19.03 10.09
N LEU A 51 9.19 -19.96 11.00
CA LEU A 51 7.97 -19.92 11.78
C LEU A 51 7.90 -18.66 12.65
N LYS A 52 9.00 -18.26 13.28
CA LYS A 52 9.07 -17.01 14.07
C LYS A 52 8.81 -15.77 13.22
N LEU A 53 9.31 -15.74 11.99
CA LEU A 53 9.08 -14.63 11.05
C LEU A 53 7.64 -14.62 10.52
N THR A 54 7.05 -15.79 10.31
CA THR A 54 5.68 -15.94 9.81
C THR A 54 4.63 -15.63 10.89
N PHE A 55 4.85 -16.05 12.13
CA PHE A 55 3.94 -15.83 13.27
C PHE A 55 4.26 -14.58 14.09
N ARG A 56 5.11 -13.68 13.56
CA ARG A 56 5.37 -12.41 14.23
C ARG A 56 4.08 -11.59 14.23
N LYS A 57 3.56 -11.35 15.42
CA LYS A 57 2.36 -10.52 15.61
C LYS A 57 2.61 -9.09 15.12
N ASP A 58 1.62 -8.56 14.42
CA ASP A 58 1.56 -7.13 14.12
C ASP A 58 1.52 -6.33 15.43
N ARG A 59 2.23 -5.20 15.45
CA ARG A 59 2.24 -4.25 16.56
C ARG A 59 1.20 -3.14 16.40
N ALA A 60 0.65 -2.99 15.19
CA ALA A 60 -0.45 -2.11 14.89
C ALA A 60 -1.59 -2.93 14.26
N PRO A 61 -2.86 -2.66 14.58
CA PRO A 61 -4.00 -3.34 13.95
C PRO A 61 -4.02 -3.09 12.44
N ASP A 62 -4.49 -4.06 11.65
CA ASP A 62 -4.69 -3.88 10.22
C ASP A 62 -6.09 -3.35 9.91
N TYR A 63 -6.27 -2.03 10.05
CA TYR A 63 -7.57 -1.39 9.84
C TYR A 63 -7.97 -1.38 8.38
N LEU A 64 -7.01 -1.18 7.46
CA LEU A 64 -7.32 -1.18 6.04
C LEU A 64 -7.87 -2.52 5.57
N SER A 65 -7.29 -3.66 5.94
CA SER A 65 -7.88 -4.95 5.54
C SER A 65 -9.28 -5.19 6.11
N ARG A 66 -9.61 -4.57 7.24
CA ARG A 66 -10.92 -4.66 7.86
C ARG A 66 -11.98 -3.78 7.18
N TYR A 67 -11.62 -2.56 6.79
CA TYR A 67 -12.57 -1.56 6.29
C TYR A 67 -12.54 -1.37 4.77
N ALA A 68 -11.44 -1.72 4.10
CA ALA A 68 -11.29 -1.54 2.67
C ALA A 68 -10.39 -2.60 2.01
N ASN A 69 -11.01 -3.53 1.29
CA ASN A 69 -10.32 -4.54 0.49
C ASN A 69 -10.86 -4.53 -0.95
N PRO A 70 -10.00 -4.34 -1.98
CA PRO A 70 -8.55 -4.22 -1.92
C PRO A 70 -8.04 -2.82 -1.52
N TYR A 71 -6.83 -2.77 -0.99
CA TYR A 71 -6.08 -1.54 -0.72
C TYR A 71 -4.70 -1.61 -1.39
N PHE A 72 -4.11 -0.45 -1.64
CA PHE A 72 -2.81 -0.25 -2.26
C PHE A 72 -1.70 -0.06 -1.24
N ASN A 73 -0.47 -0.33 -1.65
CA ASN A 73 0.72 -0.08 -0.85
C ASN A 73 1.83 0.55 -1.69
N ARG A 74 2.35 1.67 -1.21
CA ARG A 74 3.56 2.30 -1.71
C ARG A 74 4.54 2.45 -0.55
N GLY A 75 5.57 1.61 -0.52
CA GLY A 75 6.67 1.76 0.45
C GLY A 75 6.22 1.79 1.92
N GLY A 76 5.12 1.09 2.24
CA GLY A 76 4.45 1.00 3.54
C GLY A 76 3.53 2.15 3.91
N PHE A 77 3.36 3.14 3.03
CA PHE A 77 2.15 3.95 3.03
C PHE A 77 1.07 3.17 2.29
N THR A 78 0.07 2.73 3.03
CA THR A 78 -1.03 1.92 2.52
C THR A 78 -2.32 2.71 2.49
N PHE A 79 -3.14 2.51 1.47
CA PHE A 79 -4.36 3.31 1.31
C PHE A 79 -5.38 2.62 0.41
N SER A 80 -6.66 2.93 0.62
CA SER A 80 -7.74 2.58 -0.30
C SER A 80 -8.41 3.84 -0.81
N ILE A 81 -9.03 3.78 -1.99
CA ILE A 81 -9.76 4.89 -2.57
C ILE A 81 -11.22 4.46 -2.76
N ASP A 82 -12.13 5.33 -2.37
CA ASP A 82 -13.55 5.20 -2.67
C ASP A 82 -14.15 6.57 -3.02
N ILE A 83 -15.31 6.58 -3.67
CA ILE A 83 -16.06 7.80 -3.97
C ILE A 83 -17.43 7.68 -3.31
N VAL A 84 -17.66 8.50 -2.29
CA VAL A 84 -18.85 8.45 -1.44
C VAL A 84 -19.67 9.72 -1.57
N ALA A 85 -20.99 9.63 -1.42
CA ALA A 85 -21.86 10.79 -1.30
C ALA A 85 -22.10 11.12 0.17
N ASN A 86 -21.99 12.40 0.53
CA ASN A 86 -22.40 12.92 1.82
C ASN A 86 -23.07 14.28 1.64
N ALA A 87 -24.27 14.46 2.19
CA ALA A 87 -25.05 15.69 2.11
C ALA A 87 -25.17 16.27 0.68
N GLY A 88 -25.38 15.40 -0.33
CA GLY A 88 -25.49 15.82 -1.74
C GLY A 88 -24.17 16.22 -2.40
N ILE A 89 -23.03 16.01 -1.76
CA ILE A 89 -21.69 16.26 -2.33
C ILE A 89 -20.95 14.93 -2.45
N ALA A 90 -20.27 14.72 -3.57
CA ALA A 90 -19.39 13.57 -3.71
C ALA A 90 -18.00 13.89 -3.12
N TYR A 91 -17.42 12.92 -2.43
CA TYR A 91 -16.08 12.99 -1.87
C TYR A 91 -15.25 11.84 -2.41
N LEU A 92 -14.05 12.16 -2.89
CA LEU A 92 -12.96 11.21 -3.00
C LEU A 92 -12.46 10.93 -1.58
N ARG A 93 -12.77 9.73 -1.08
CA ARG A 93 -12.34 9.26 0.23
C ARG A 93 -11.11 8.39 0.08
N VAL A 94 -10.06 8.71 0.83
CA VAL A 94 -8.88 7.87 0.98
C VAL A 94 -8.75 7.45 2.42
N LEU A 95 -8.97 6.17 2.70
CA LEU A 95 -8.52 5.59 3.97
C LEU A 95 -7.04 5.30 3.84
N TYR A 96 -6.25 5.68 4.82
CA TYR A 96 -4.80 5.52 4.79
C TYR A 96 -4.29 4.91 6.08
N GLN A 97 -3.16 4.20 5.98
CA GLN A 97 -2.46 3.65 7.12
C GLN A 97 -0.95 3.58 6.87
N ASN A 98 -0.14 3.99 7.86
CA ASN A 98 1.32 3.81 7.84
C ASN A 98 1.71 2.46 8.47
N GLN A 99 2.57 1.69 7.80
CA GLN A 99 3.08 0.40 8.30
C GLN A 99 4.24 0.55 9.28
N PHE A 100 4.83 1.74 9.42
CA PHE A 100 6.09 1.93 10.13
C PHE A 100 5.98 2.89 11.32
N ALA A 101 7.01 2.86 12.18
CA ALA A 101 7.11 3.69 13.38
C ALA A 101 7.65 5.12 13.13
N GLY A 102 8.16 5.42 11.95
CA GLY A 102 8.48 6.78 11.52
C GLY A 102 7.30 7.43 10.81
N ARG A 103 7.13 8.74 10.98
CA ARG A 103 6.12 9.50 10.20
C ARG A 103 6.45 9.46 8.71
N CYS A 104 5.41 9.56 7.89
CA CYS A 104 5.55 9.62 6.44
C CYS A 104 4.65 10.67 5.82
N GLU A 105 5.14 11.26 4.74
CA GLU A 105 4.38 12.14 3.87
C GLU A 105 4.02 11.33 2.62
N GLY A 106 2.77 10.91 2.53
CA GLY A 106 2.22 10.17 1.41
C GLY A 106 1.49 11.10 0.44
N GLN A 107 1.65 10.89 -0.85
CA GLN A 107 0.83 11.54 -1.86
C GLN A 107 0.05 10.47 -2.60
N VAL A 108 -1.27 10.62 -2.68
CA VAL A 108 -2.15 9.80 -3.51
C VAL A 108 -2.58 10.62 -4.70
N ALA A 109 -2.45 10.07 -5.89
CA ALA A 109 -2.91 10.71 -7.10
C ALA A 109 -3.81 9.77 -7.90
N ILE A 110 -4.88 10.33 -8.44
CA ILE A 110 -5.85 9.62 -9.27
C ILE A 110 -6.12 10.39 -10.55
N ARG A 111 -6.38 9.65 -11.62
CA ARG A 111 -6.84 10.25 -12.89
C ARG A 111 -7.79 9.32 -13.61
N ALA A 112 -8.69 9.88 -14.41
CA ALA A 112 -9.55 9.08 -15.29
C ALA A 112 -8.69 8.13 -16.13
N GLY A 113 -8.98 6.84 -16.02
CA GLY A 113 -8.31 5.81 -16.79
C GLY A 113 -8.72 5.86 -18.26
N GLN A 114 -7.81 5.42 -19.12
CA GLN A 114 -8.13 5.20 -20.51
C GLN A 114 -8.59 3.74 -20.68
N ASP A 115 -9.84 3.57 -21.09
CA ASP A 115 -10.33 2.27 -21.56
C ASP A 115 -10.11 2.17 -23.07
N PHE A 116 -9.81 0.95 -23.54
CA PHE A 116 -9.29 0.63 -24.87
C PHE A 116 -10.16 1.13 -26.05
N TRP A 117 -11.42 1.53 -25.78
CA TRP A 117 -12.39 1.98 -26.79
C TRP A 117 -12.93 3.40 -26.59
N MET A 118 -12.57 4.12 -25.53
CA MET A 118 -13.11 5.46 -25.26
C MET A 118 -12.02 6.52 -25.12
N LYS A 119 -12.28 7.71 -25.68
CA LYS A 119 -11.48 8.91 -25.39
C LYS A 119 -11.53 9.15 -23.88
N ARG A 120 -10.35 9.36 -23.27
CA ARG A 120 -10.20 9.64 -21.85
C ARG A 120 -11.14 10.78 -21.46
N ALA A 121 -11.98 10.56 -20.46
CA ALA A 121 -12.72 11.67 -19.85
C ALA A 121 -11.69 12.68 -19.36
N ASN A 122 -11.84 13.96 -19.73
CA ASN A 122 -10.92 15.02 -19.33
C ASN A 122 -11.15 15.39 -17.85
N ILE A 123 -10.87 14.44 -16.96
CA ILE A 123 -10.80 14.67 -15.52
C ILE A 123 -9.34 14.98 -15.23
N GLU A 124 -9.10 16.18 -14.71
CA GLU A 124 -7.78 16.60 -14.23
C GLU A 124 -7.25 15.60 -13.21
N THR A 125 -5.92 15.46 -13.14
CA THR A 125 -5.32 14.56 -12.15
C THR A 125 -5.51 15.17 -10.78
N ILE A 126 -6.14 14.43 -9.88
CA ILE A 126 -6.37 14.87 -8.50
C ILE A 126 -5.22 14.31 -7.67
N CYS A 127 -4.49 15.19 -6.99
CA CYS A 127 -3.43 14.83 -6.06
C CYS A 127 -3.84 15.22 -4.65
N MET A 128 -3.56 14.36 -3.68
CA MET A 128 -3.83 14.58 -2.27
C MET A 128 -2.60 14.21 -1.46
N ASP A 129 -2.07 15.20 -0.76
CA ASP A 129 -0.94 15.03 0.17
C ASP A 129 -1.48 14.73 1.57
N ILE A 130 -0.91 13.72 2.21
CA ILE A 130 -1.31 13.20 3.51
C ILE A 130 -0.05 13.09 4.37
N ASP A 131 0.04 13.92 5.42
CA ASP A 131 1.00 13.70 6.50
C ASP A 131 0.42 12.63 7.44
N CYS A 132 1.20 11.59 7.71
CA CYS A 132 0.73 10.40 8.39
C CYS A 132 1.73 10.00 9.48
N GLY A 133 1.24 9.99 10.72
CA GLY A 133 2.04 9.65 11.90
C GLY A 133 2.51 8.19 11.95
N PRO A 134 3.31 7.83 12.98
CA PRO A 134 3.74 6.45 13.24
C PRO A 134 2.57 5.47 13.38
N GLY A 135 2.48 4.48 12.49
CA GLY A 135 1.41 3.48 12.50
C GLY A 135 0.00 4.02 12.20
N GLU A 136 -0.14 5.34 12.02
CA GLU A 136 -1.41 6.05 12.05
C GLU A 136 -2.39 5.49 11.03
N PHE A 137 -3.66 5.42 11.41
CA PHE A 137 -4.78 5.13 10.52
C PHE A 137 -5.72 6.33 10.49
N GLY A 138 -6.12 6.74 9.29
CA GLY A 138 -6.96 7.91 9.10
C GLY A 138 -7.74 7.89 7.79
N MET A 139 -8.45 8.99 7.57
CA MET A 139 -9.28 9.22 6.41
C MET A 139 -9.03 10.63 5.89
N ALA A 140 -8.82 10.75 4.59
CA ALA A 140 -8.80 12.02 3.88
C ALA A 140 -9.98 12.08 2.91
N ASN A 141 -10.77 13.15 2.96
CA ASN A 141 -11.90 13.40 2.09
C ASN A 141 -11.62 14.66 1.27
N MET A 142 -11.65 14.54 -0.05
CA MET A 142 -11.55 15.67 -0.96
C MET A 142 -12.87 15.80 -1.73
N PRO A 143 -13.55 16.95 -1.73
CA PRO A 143 -14.76 17.12 -2.50
C PRO A 143 -14.46 16.96 -4.00
N LEU A 144 -15.33 16.25 -4.71
CA LEU A 144 -15.17 15.89 -6.10
C LEU A 144 -16.42 16.32 -6.89
N PRO A 145 -16.33 17.22 -7.87
CA PRO A 145 -17.48 17.57 -8.69
C PRO A 145 -17.76 16.43 -9.67
N ILE A 146 -19.02 15.98 -9.75
CA ILE A 146 -19.43 14.92 -10.68
C ILE A 146 -20.48 15.46 -11.63
N SER A 147 -20.11 15.58 -12.91
CA SER A 147 -21.05 15.98 -13.95
C SER A 147 -22.26 15.05 -14.02
N ASN A 148 -23.45 15.60 -14.30
CA ASN A 148 -24.71 14.84 -14.36
C ASN A 148 -24.65 13.63 -15.30
N LYS A 149 -23.83 13.69 -16.36
CA LYS A 149 -23.64 12.58 -17.32
C LYS A 149 -22.90 11.38 -16.73
N LEU A 150 -22.05 11.60 -15.73
CA LEU A 150 -21.21 10.57 -15.12
C LEU A 150 -21.81 10.02 -13.81
N GLN A 151 -22.82 10.69 -13.25
CA GLN A 151 -23.48 10.24 -12.04
C GLN A 151 -24.13 8.85 -12.22
N GLY A 152 -23.95 7.97 -11.24
CA GLY A 152 -24.39 6.57 -11.29
C GLY A 152 -23.59 5.66 -12.23
N GLN A 153 -22.65 6.19 -13.02
CA GLN A 153 -21.85 5.42 -13.97
C GLN A 153 -20.64 4.76 -13.29
N LYS A 154 -20.24 3.59 -13.81
CA LYS A 154 -18.95 2.98 -13.44
C LYS A 154 -17.83 3.72 -14.14
N GLN A 155 -16.82 4.13 -13.38
CA GLN A 155 -15.61 4.77 -13.90
C GLN A 155 -14.37 4.03 -13.43
N SER A 156 -13.39 3.95 -14.33
CA SER A 156 -12.09 3.36 -14.07
C SER A 156 -11.09 4.49 -13.85
N PHE A 157 -10.38 4.44 -12.73
CA PHE A 157 -9.36 5.43 -12.37
C PHE A 157 -8.01 4.75 -12.32
N GLU A 158 -7.00 5.41 -12.89
CA GLU A 158 -5.62 5.04 -12.67
C GLU A 158 -5.15 5.63 -11.35
N VAL A 159 -4.45 4.81 -10.56
CA VAL A 159 -4.00 5.13 -9.21
C VAL A 159 -2.48 5.14 -9.14
N GLY A 160 -1.97 6.14 -8.45
CA GLY A 160 -0.55 6.40 -8.26
C GLY A 160 -0.33 6.91 -6.86
N ALA A 161 0.87 6.66 -6.33
CA ALA A 161 1.24 7.18 -5.03
C ALA A 161 2.75 7.29 -4.89
N SER A 162 3.17 8.30 -4.13
CA SER A 162 4.53 8.46 -3.65
C SER A 162 4.55 8.54 -2.12
N VAL A 163 5.69 8.24 -1.51
CA VAL A 163 5.85 8.34 -0.06
C VAL A 163 7.27 8.79 0.28
N ARG A 164 7.40 9.67 1.27
CA ARG A 164 8.66 10.08 1.87
C ARG A 164 8.63 9.85 3.38
N TYR A 165 9.76 9.44 3.94
CA TYR A 165 9.96 9.31 5.39
C TYR A 165 11.06 10.29 5.80
N PRO A 166 10.73 11.54 6.19
CA PRO A 166 11.71 12.59 6.44
C PRO A 166 12.73 12.19 7.51
N ASP A 167 12.27 11.48 8.54
CA ASP A 167 13.09 11.06 9.69
C ASP A 167 13.50 9.57 9.61
N GLY A 168 13.34 8.96 8.44
CA GLY A 168 13.51 7.52 8.22
C GLY A 168 12.29 6.68 8.61
N ARG A 169 12.21 5.45 8.09
CA ARG A 169 11.04 4.58 8.29
C ARG A 169 10.87 4.12 9.73
N GLY A 170 11.96 3.89 10.45
CA GLY A 170 11.90 3.20 11.74
C GLY A 170 11.50 1.72 11.61
N LYS A 171 10.98 1.14 12.70
CA LYS A 171 10.60 -0.28 12.75
C LYS A 171 9.26 -0.51 12.04
N GLN A 172 9.15 -1.62 11.30
CA GLN A 172 7.87 -2.07 10.76
C GLN A 172 6.94 -2.53 11.89
N LEU A 173 5.74 -1.97 11.92
CA LEU A 173 4.68 -2.22 12.90
C LEU A 173 3.62 -3.20 12.35
N ARG A 174 3.35 -3.14 11.05
CA ARG A 174 2.35 -3.97 10.35
C ARG A 174 2.97 -4.65 9.13
N PHE A 175 2.67 -5.94 8.93
CA PHE A 175 3.29 -6.77 7.90
C PHE A 175 2.42 -7.03 6.66
N ALA A 176 1.12 -6.71 6.69
CA ALA A 176 0.23 -6.96 5.55
C ALA A 176 0.40 -5.90 4.43
N ASP A 177 0.76 -6.35 3.23
CA ASP A 177 1.27 -5.46 2.18
C ASP A 177 0.28 -5.00 1.11
N GLY A 178 -0.98 -5.47 1.09
CA GLY A 178 -1.96 -5.07 0.07
C GLY A 178 -1.48 -5.22 -1.38
N LEU A 179 -2.07 -4.44 -2.30
CA LEU A 179 -1.64 -4.37 -3.71
C LEU A 179 -0.48 -3.40 -3.88
N LEU A 180 0.72 -3.94 -4.18
CA LEU A 180 1.92 -3.13 -4.33
C LEU A 180 1.89 -2.23 -5.57
N LEU A 181 2.00 -0.92 -5.37
CA LEU A 181 2.21 0.07 -6.41
C LEU A 181 3.71 0.17 -6.75
N ARG A 182 4.03 -0.17 -8.01
CA ARG A 182 5.42 -0.17 -8.50
C ARG A 182 5.90 1.27 -8.76
N THR A 183 7.22 1.44 -8.78
CA THR A 183 7.92 2.74 -8.83
C THR A 183 7.58 3.64 -10.02
N ASN A 184 6.95 3.11 -11.06
CA ASN A 184 6.59 3.89 -12.24
C ASN A 184 5.18 4.51 -12.12
N SER A 185 4.52 4.37 -10.96
CA SER A 185 3.17 4.88 -10.69
C SER A 185 3.13 6.33 -10.19
N ASP A 186 4.27 7.01 -10.17
CA ASP A 186 4.34 8.41 -9.76
C ASP A 186 3.80 9.28 -10.91
N PHE A 187 2.52 9.67 -10.82
CA PHE A 187 1.97 10.72 -11.70
C PHE A 187 2.76 11.99 -11.41
N GLY A 188 3.38 12.57 -12.44
CA GLY A 188 4.44 13.57 -12.34
C GLY A 188 4.41 14.52 -11.13
N ASN A 189 5.56 14.52 -10.42
CA ASN A 189 6.12 15.46 -9.43
C ASN A 189 5.65 15.40 -7.96
N PRO A 190 6.36 14.69 -7.07
CA PRO A 190 5.81 14.48 -5.73
C PRO A 190 6.09 15.56 -4.66
N PHE A 191 7.00 16.54 -4.80
CA PHE A 191 7.32 17.42 -3.65
C PHE A 191 7.78 18.86 -3.98
N HIS A 192 6.94 19.67 -4.63
CA HIS A 192 7.17 21.10 -4.93
C HIS A 192 8.15 21.44 -6.08
N SER A 193 7.53 21.95 -7.13
CA SER A 193 7.94 23.08 -7.95
C SER A 193 8.80 24.14 -7.22
N THR A 194 10.13 23.99 -7.24
CA THR A 194 11.10 25.09 -7.21
C THR A 194 11.86 25.25 -8.54
N LEU A 195 11.41 24.58 -9.60
CA LEU A 195 11.86 24.78 -10.99
C LEU A 195 10.68 25.06 -11.93
N GLN A 196 9.79 25.99 -11.55
CA GLN A 196 8.63 26.39 -12.36
C GLN A 196 8.96 27.14 -13.66
N ALA A 197 10.24 27.27 -14.04
CA ALA A 197 10.65 27.85 -15.33
C ALA A 197 11.00 26.81 -16.43
N GLY A 198 11.05 25.51 -16.13
CA GLY A 198 11.54 24.49 -17.08
C GLY A 198 10.57 23.40 -17.53
N TYR A 199 9.41 23.25 -16.88
CA TYR A 199 8.59 22.03 -16.96
C TYR A 199 7.53 21.99 -18.07
N LEU A 200 7.71 22.76 -19.15
CA LEU A 200 6.93 22.59 -20.38
C LEU A 200 7.55 21.54 -21.33
N LEU A 201 8.68 20.90 -20.99
CA LEU A 201 9.45 20.07 -21.94
C LEU A 201 9.64 18.60 -21.57
N THR A 202 9.19 18.10 -20.41
CA THR A 202 9.34 16.68 -20.08
C THR A 202 8.05 15.91 -20.37
N GLY A 203 7.95 15.43 -21.61
CA GLY A 203 6.91 14.55 -22.10
C GLY A 203 6.47 13.49 -21.09
N GLY A 204 5.16 13.26 -21.06
CA GLY A 204 4.46 12.47 -20.06
C GLY A 204 5.15 11.15 -19.71
N ILE A 205 5.33 10.93 -18.42
CA ILE A 205 5.77 9.64 -17.89
C ILE A 205 4.70 8.61 -18.30
N MET A 206 5.04 7.79 -19.30
CA MET A 206 4.22 6.66 -19.74
C MET A 206 4.27 5.57 -18.67
N LEU A 207 3.23 5.55 -17.86
CA LEU A 207 2.86 4.42 -17.02
C LEU A 207 2.61 3.20 -17.90
N LYS A 208 3.60 2.27 -17.99
CA LYS A 208 3.46 1.07 -18.82
C LYS A 208 2.28 0.18 -18.41
N ARG A 209 1.88 0.18 -17.13
CA ARG A 209 0.68 -0.50 -16.58
C ARG A 209 0.26 0.16 -15.25
N PRO A 210 -0.55 1.22 -15.25
CA PRO A 210 -1.05 1.81 -14.01
C PRO A 210 -1.95 0.83 -13.26
N ALA A 211 -1.89 0.86 -11.94
CA ALA A 211 -2.91 0.21 -11.14
C ALA A 211 -4.24 0.92 -11.41
N LYS A 212 -5.33 0.16 -11.51
CA LYS A 212 -6.66 0.70 -11.77
C LYS A 212 -7.60 0.36 -10.62
N VAL A 213 -8.48 1.31 -10.28
CA VAL A 213 -9.63 1.08 -9.41
C VAL A 213 -10.89 1.41 -10.20
N THR A 214 -11.88 0.51 -10.17
CA THR A 214 -13.17 0.73 -10.79
C THR A 214 -14.19 0.95 -9.69
N THR A 215 -14.82 2.12 -9.68
CA THR A 215 -15.90 2.43 -8.73
C THR A 215 -17.10 3.01 -9.47
N ARG A 216 -18.29 2.86 -8.86
CA ARG A 216 -19.51 3.49 -9.37
C ARG A 216 -19.60 4.88 -8.74
N LEU A 217 -19.70 5.91 -9.57
CA LEU A 217 -19.91 7.26 -9.10
C LEU A 217 -21.29 7.39 -8.45
N PRO A 218 -21.42 8.15 -7.34
CA PRO A 218 -22.71 8.40 -6.74
C PRO A 218 -23.64 9.16 -7.68
N SER A 219 -24.93 9.00 -7.46
CA SER A 219 -26.00 9.78 -8.10
C SER A 219 -26.54 10.84 -7.16
N GLU A 220 -27.22 11.84 -7.71
CA GLU A 220 -27.88 12.93 -6.97
C GLU A 220 -26.90 13.78 -6.15
N VAL A 221 -25.72 14.00 -6.72
CA VAL A 221 -24.68 14.85 -6.13
C VAL A 221 -24.51 16.15 -6.91
N ALA A 222 -23.96 17.17 -6.26
CA ALA A 222 -23.70 18.46 -6.88
C ALA A 222 -22.65 18.33 -8.00
N SER A 223 -22.94 18.96 -9.14
CA SER A 223 -21.99 19.06 -10.27
C SER A 223 -20.93 20.15 -10.06
N GLU A 224 -21.17 21.05 -9.10
CA GLU A 224 -20.28 22.13 -8.69
C GLU A 224 -20.11 22.08 -7.17
N ILE A 225 -18.88 22.28 -6.69
CA ILE A 225 -18.58 22.25 -5.26
C ILE A 225 -18.82 23.65 -4.68
N PRO A 226 -19.60 23.79 -3.60
CA PRO A 226 -19.75 25.06 -2.89
C PRO A 226 -18.39 25.58 -2.38
N ALA A 227 -18.17 26.90 -2.45
CA ALA A 227 -16.87 27.49 -2.13
C ALA A 227 -16.43 27.33 -0.66
N ASP A 228 -17.39 27.06 0.23
CA ASP A 228 -17.17 26.82 1.67
C ASP A 228 -16.79 25.37 2.00
N VAL A 229 -16.90 24.45 1.04
CA VAL A 229 -16.60 23.03 1.25
C VAL A 229 -15.12 22.78 0.96
N VAL A 230 -14.37 22.52 2.03
CA VAL A 230 -12.95 22.18 1.97
C VAL A 230 -12.72 20.69 2.18
N GLY A 231 -11.58 20.19 1.70
CA GLY A 231 -11.12 18.84 2.03
C GLY A 231 -10.80 18.71 3.52
N GLU A 232 -10.97 17.52 4.07
CA GLU A 232 -10.72 17.21 5.47
C GLU A 232 -9.78 16.00 5.58
N VAL A 233 -8.78 16.09 6.46
CA VAL A 233 -7.98 14.94 6.88
C VAL A 233 -8.25 14.68 8.34
N LYS A 234 -8.71 13.47 8.65
CA LYS A 234 -9.09 13.04 10.00
C LYS A 234 -8.29 11.81 10.39
N VAL A 235 -7.57 11.92 11.50
CA VAL A 235 -6.92 10.78 12.15
C VAL A 235 -7.95 9.98 12.93
N LEU A 236 -8.02 8.67 12.67
CA LEU A 236 -8.98 7.76 13.31
C LEU A 236 -8.33 6.91 14.41
N TRP A 237 -7.02 6.67 14.33
CA TRP A 237 -6.26 5.94 15.35
C TRP A 237 -4.77 6.26 15.29
N ARG A 238 -4.14 6.32 16.45
CA ARG A 238 -2.69 6.47 16.63
C ARG A 238 -2.11 5.33 17.45
N LEU A 239 -0.81 5.11 17.29
CA LEU A 239 -0.09 4.11 18.07
C LEU A 239 -0.21 4.40 19.57
N GLY A 240 -0.84 3.49 20.31
CA GLY A 240 -1.12 3.61 21.73
C GLY A 240 -2.61 3.75 22.07
N ASP A 241 -3.44 4.12 21.09
CA ASP A 241 -4.88 4.21 21.27
C ASP A 241 -5.54 2.82 21.37
N SER A 242 -6.73 2.79 21.99
CA SER A 242 -7.56 1.59 22.03
C SER A 242 -7.89 1.12 20.60
N PRO A 243 -7.87 -0.20 20.33
CA PRO A 243 -7.98 -0.70 18.96
C PRO A 243 -9.39 -0.59 18.35
N HIS A 244 -10.39 -0.10 19.09
CA HIS A 244 -11.78 -0.02 18.63
C HIS A 244 -12.05 1.35 17.97
N ILE A 245 -12.41 1.32 16.68
CA ILE A 245 -12.75 2.51 15.89
C ILE A 245 -14.15 2.33 15.30
N ALA A 246 -14.95 3.40 15.33
CA ALA A 246 -16.16 3.54 14.53
C ALA A 246 -15.85 4.51 13.36
N ILE A 247 -16.10 4.06 12.13
CA ILE A 247 -15.92 4.84 10.89
C ILE A 247 -17.29 5.22 10.34
#